data_AF-A0AA39VYQ1-F1
#
_entry.id   AF-A0AA39VYQ1-F1
#
_cell.length_a   1.000
_cell.length_b   1.000
_cell.length_c   1.000
_cell.angle_alpha   90.00
_cell.angle_beta   90.00
_cell.angle_gamma   90.00
#
_symmetry.space_group_name_H-M   'P 1'
#
loop_
_entity.id
_entity.type
_entity.pdbx_description
1 polymer ?
#
loop_
_entity_poly.entity_id
_entity_poly.type
_entity_poly.pdbx_seq_one_letter_code
_entity_poly.pdbx_strand_id
1 'polypeptide(L)'
;MSQKDDIVSMEPVRERKAARQQNGKTSRGNEEYFKSLDEALEEAVRDEAENSAKPKIQKIPFMLRDNDNFKKYIEPRVVSIGPFHAKNWNLQVTKWMKLKLAALFIRECYIDKNVLYENIMEKIADFKGCYTDEATECYNNEEQELAWMFLVDGCALLQYMSICALEKNDRDIKLKQLKIKKITWRLFSRMCSCWITNSPTSS
;
A
#
# COMPACT_ATOMS: atom_id res chain seq x y z
N MET A 1 35.31 24.75 -46.34
CA MET A 1 33.85 24.99 -46.16
C MET A 1 33.51 24.40 -44.79
N SER A 2 33.58 25.14 -43.69
CA SER A 2 32.89 26.39 -43.30
C SER A 2 31.39 26.21 -43.02
N GLN A 3 30.97 26.80 -41.89
CA GLN A 3 29.69 26.75 -41.13
C GLN A 3 29.61 25.58 -40.11
N LYS A 4 29.77 25.72 -38.77
CA LYS A 4 29.41 26.76 -37.76
C LYS A 4 27.95 27.20 -37.85
N ASP A 5 27.16 27.35 -36.81
CA ASP A 5 27.09 27.04 -35.37
C ASP A 5 25.57 27.17 -35.08
N ASP A 6 25.06 26.71 -33.93
CA ASP A 6 24.12 27.52 -33.10
C ASP A 6 23.57 26.68 -31.94
N ILE A 7 24.34 26.74 -30.85
CA ILE A 7 23.89 26.46 -29.48
C ILE A 7 23.06 27.66 -29.05
N VAL A 8 21.74 27.48 -28.88
CA VAL A 8 20.90 28.50 -28.23
C VAL A 8 21.06 28.34 -26.72
N SER A 9 22.00 29.10 -26.16
CA SER A 9 22.06 29.41 -24.74
C SER A 9 20.83 30.24 -24.36
N MET A 10 20.01 29.74 -23.44
CA MET A 10 18.92 30.51 -22.85
C MET A 10 19.52 31.55 -21.88
N GLU A 11 19.62 32.79 -22.35
CA GLU A 11 19.89 33.96 -21.52
C GLU A 11 18.67 34.34 -20.64
N PRO A 12 18.90 35.00 -19.50
CA PRO A 12 17.90 35.19 -18.45
C PRO A 12 16.76 36.12 -18.88
N VAL A 13 15.55 35.74 -18.46
CA VAL A 13 14.32 36.50 -18.68
C VAL A 13 14.43 37.86 -18.01
N ARG A 14 14.48 38.90 -18.84
CA ARG A 14 14.57 40.31 -18.50
C ARG A 14 13.43 40.76 -17.58
N GLU A 15 13.79 41.45 -16.51
CA GLU A 15 12.89 42.19 -15.62
C GLU A 15 11.97 43.12 -16.40
N ARG A 16 10.66 42.92 -16.27
CA ARG A 16 9.67 43.97 -16.57
C ARG A 16 9.38 44.74 -15.29
N LYS A 17 10.06 45.88 -15.12
CA LYS A 17 9.71 46.89 -14.11
C LYS A 17 8.34 47.49 -14.45
N ALA A 18 7.31 47.06 -13.74
CA ALA A 18 6.07 47.83 -13.60
C ALA A 18 6.16 48.65 -12.31
N ALA A 19 6.40 49.95 -12.47
CA ALA A 19 6.37 50.90 -11.37
C ALA A 19 4.93 51.08 -10.87
N ARG A 20 4.70 50.71 -9.60
CA ARG A 20 3.58 51.21 -8.80
C ARG A 20 4.06 51.41 -7.35
N GLN A 21 4.56 52.60 -7.05
CA GLN A 21 4.61 53.15 -5.68
C GLN A 21 3.35 54.02 -5.56
N GLN A 22 2.49 53.86 -4.55
CA GLN A 22 2.74 54.07 -3.12
C GLN A 22 1.78 53.18 -2.31
N ASN A 23 2.24 52.45 -1.29
CA ASN A 23 2.53 52.87 0.09
C ASN A 23 1.45 52.30 1.03
N GLY A 24 1.82 51.23 1.73
CA GLY A 24 0.97 50.48 2.63
C GLY A 24 1.81 49.44 3.35
N LYS A 25 2.73 49.93 4.20
CA LYS A 25 3.28 49.29 5.41
C LYS A 25 2.80 47.83 5.60
N THR A 26 3.33 46.89 4.83
CA THR A 26 3.13 45.47 5.14
C THR A 26 4.11 45.21 6.27
N SER A 27 3.54 45.07 7.46
CA SER A 27 4.23 45.13 8.73
C SER A 27 5.37 44.13 8.77
N ARG A 28 6.46 44.56 9.42
CA ARG A 28 7.60 43.77 9.91
C ARG A 28 7.24 42.42 10.59
N GLY A 29 5.94 42.14 10.83
CA GLY A 29 5.45 40.87 11.33
C GLY A 29 5.21 39.80 10.27
N ASN A 30 5.05 40.15 8.98
CA ASN A 30 4.79 39.16 7.93
C ASN A 30 6.06 38.44 7.45
N GLU A 31 7.23 39.08 7.54
CA GLU A 31 8.52 38.48 7.22
C GLU A 31 8.85 37.29 8.14
N GLU A 32 8.50 37.38 9.43
CA GLU A 32 8.66 36.27 10.37
C GLU A 32 7.75 35.08 10.01
N TYR A 33 6.52 35.32 9.54
CA TYR A 33 5.64 34.24 9.08
C TYR A 33 6.17 33.55 7.82
N PHE A 34 6.70 34.29 6.85
CA PHE A 34 7.30 33.70 5.65
C PHE A 34 8.59 32.93 5.98
N LYS A 35 9.42 33.50 6.86
CA LYS A 35 10.65 32.85 7.35
C LYS A 35 10.36 31.56 8.11
N SER A 36 9.31 31.54 8.93
CA SER A 36 8.83 30.33 9.60
C SER A 36 8.34 29.26 8.60
N LEU A 37 7.76 29.67 7.47
CA LEU A 37 7.34 28.75 6.42
C LEU A 37 8.55 28.11 5.72
N ASP A 38 9.55 28.93 5.39
CA ASP A 38 10.79 28.48 4.74
C ASP A 38 11.60 27.57 5.68
N GLU A 39 11.68 27.91 6.97
CA GLU A 39 12.34 27.09 7.99
C GLU A 39 11.66 25.72 8.15
N ALA A 40 10.33 25.69 8.17
CA ALA A 40 9.57 24.44 8.23
C ALA A 40 9.76 23.57 6.96
N LEU A 41 9.87 24.21 5.79
CA LEU A 41 10.14 23.51 4.53
C LEU A 41 11.56 22.92 4.52
N GLU A 42 12.56 23.70 4.94
CA GLU A 42 13.94 23.24 5.06
C GLU A 42 14.11 22.14 6.11
N GLU A 43 13.34 22.17 7.19
CA GLU A 43 13.28 21.09 8.18
C GLU A 43 12.68 19.81 7.60
N ALA A 44 11.56 19.92 6.87
CA ALA A 44 10.96 18.76 6.19
C ALA A 44 11.89 18.14 5.14
N VAL A 45 12.62 18.96 4.38
CA VAL A 45 13.61 18.49 3.38
C VAL A 45 14.80 17.80 4.05
N ARG A 46 15.28 18.32 5.19
CA ARG A 46 16.32 17.65 5.99
C ARG A 46 15.82 16.33 6.59
N ASP A 47 14.61 16.29 7.12
CA ASP A 47 14.00 15.09 7.67
C ASP A 47 13.83 13.99 6.62
N GLU A 48 13.50 14.33 5.36
CA GLU A 48 13.45 13.36 4.27
C GLU A 48 14.84 12.87 3.84
N ALA A 49 15.85 13.74 3.87
CA ALA A 49 17.23 13.39 3.53
C ALA A 49 17.89 12.51 4.62
N GLU A 50 17.59 12.76 5.90
CA GLU A 50 18.06 11.98 7.05
C GLU A 50 17.24 10.70 7.25
N ASN A 51 15.91 10.74 7.02
CA ASN A 51 15.05 9.56 6.98
C ASN A 51 14.92 9.01 5.55
N SER A 52 16.05 8.61 4.93
CA SER A 52 16.03 7.75 3.74
C SER A 52 15.41 6.35 3.99
N ALA A 53 14.77 6.16 5.16
CA ALA A 53 14.02 4.99 5.53
C ALA A 53 12.93 4.71 4.49
N LYS A 54 12.88 3.47 4.01
CA LYS A 54 11.86 3.04 3.05
C LYS A 54 10.47 3.40 3.58
N PRO A 55 9.60 3.99 2.75
CA PRO A 55 8.25 4.36 3.20
C PRO A 55 7.52 3.13 3.72
N LYS A 56 7.06 3.21 4.97
CA LYS A 56 6.30 2.14 5.64
C LYS A 56 4.85 2.11 5.13
N ILE A 57 4.25 0.93 5.12
CA ILE A 57 2.82 0.74 4.83
C ILE A 57 2.03 1.33 6.00
N GLN A 58 1.29 2.40 5.71
CA GLN A 58 0.55 3.16 6.72
C GLN A 58 -0.93 2.78 6.72
N LYS A 59 -1.56 2.96 7.87
CA LYS A 59 -3.01 2.92 7.96
C LYS A 59 -3.57 4.15 7.27
N ILE A 60 -4.68 3.98 6.55
CA ILE A 60 -5.26 5.10 5.79
C ILE A 60 -5.64 6.24 6.74
N PRO A 61 -5.21 7.49 6.53
CA PRO A 61 -5.43 8.58 7.47
C PRO A 61 -6.89 8.75 7.91
N PHE A 62 -7.12 9.12 9.18
CA PHE A 62 -8.46 9.25 9.76
C PHE A 62 -9.38 10.18 8.94
N MET A 63 -8.84 11.28 8.40
CA MET A 63 -9.60 12.22 7.56
C MET A 63 -10.20 11.57 6.31
N LEU A 64 -9.58 10.51 5.80
CA LEU A 64 -10.12 9.72 4.69
C LEU A 64 -11.07 8.60 5.16
N ARG A 65 -11.06 8.29 6.47
CA ARG A 65 -11.96 7.31 7.09
C ARG A 65 -13.33 7.87 7.42
N ASP A 66 -13.40 9.15 7.71
CA ASP A 66 -14.61 9.82 8.21
C ASP A 66 -15.57 10.25 7.08
N ASN A 67 -15.80 9.32 6.16
CA ASN A 67 -16.70 9.48 5.02
C ASN A 67 -17.48 8.17 4.84
N ASP A 68 -18.78 8.23 4.58
CA ASP A 68 -19.61 7.06 4.28
C ASP A 68 -19.05 6.22 3.12
N ASN A 69 -18.32 6.85 2.20
CA ASN A 69 -17.60 6.18 1.12
C ASN A 69 -16.43 5.31 1.61
N PHE A 70 -15.81 5.59 2.75
CA PHE A 70 -14.70 4.80 3.28
C PHE A 70 -15.10 3.35 3.56
N LYS A 71 -16.23 3.14 4.26
CA LYS A 71 -16.77 1.79 4.52
C LYS A 71 -17.10 1.05 3.21
N LYS A 72 -17.49 1.79 2.17
CA LYS A 72 -17.85 1.22 0.87
C LYS A 72 -16.62 0.80 0.06
N TYR A 73 -15.55 1.59 0.06
CA TYR A 73 -14.44 1.39 -0.88
C TYR A 73 -13.16 0.86 -0.23
N ILE A 74 -12.96 1.09 1.07
CA ILE A 74 -11.67 0.89 1.72
C ILE A 74 -11.71 -0.19 2.80
N GLU A 75 -12.78 -0.30 3.60
CA GLU A 75 -12.87 -1.39 4.56
C GLU A 75 -13.01 -2.74 3.83
N PRO A 76 -12.16 -3.74 4.14
CA PRO A 76 -12.28 -5.05 3.52
C PRO A 76 -13.57 -5.72 3.97
N ARG A 77 -14.58 -5.73 3.09
CA ARG A 77 -15.90 -6.32 3.37
C ARG A 77 -15.90 -7.84 3.27
N VAL A 78 -14.88 -8.41 2.62
CA VAL A 78 -14.83 -9.84 2.32
C VAL A 78 -13.55 -10.44 2.88
N VAL A 79 -12.35 -9.94 2.61
CA VAL A 79 -11.09 -10.57 3.09
C VAL A 79 -10.08 -9.55 3.58
N SER A 80 -9.57 -9.74 4.78
CA SER A 80 -8.41 -9.01 5.28
C SER A 80 -7.13 -9.62 4.76
N ILE A 81 -6.19 -8.78 4.32
CA ILE A 81 -4.82 -9.15 3.97
C ILE A 81 -3.91 -8.27 4.83
N GLY A 82 -3.01 -8.90 5.57
CA GLY A 82 -2.07 -8.23 6.44
C GLY A 82 -2.67 -7.68 7.74
N PRO A 83 -1.82 -7.00 8.54
CA PRO A 83 -2.08 -6.72 9.96
C PRO A 83 -3.24 -5.75 10.21
N PHE A 84 -3.49 -4.78 9.33
CA PHE A 84 -4.49 -3.72 9.57
C PHE A 84 -5.93 -4.19 9.73
N HIS A 85 -6.28 -5.38 9.21
CA HIS A 85 -7.66 -5.86 9.19
C HIS A 85 -7.81 -7.29 9.73
N ALA A 86 -6.75 -7.84 10.34
CA ALA A 86 -6.70 -9.23 10.77
C ALA A 86 -7.66 -9.58 11.91
N LYS A 87 -7.92 -8.61 12.80
CA LYS A 87 -8.77 -8.77 14.00
C LYS A 87 -10.27 -8.47 13.75
N ASN A 88 -10.71 -8.25 12.50
CA ASN A 88 -12.13 -8.05 12.18
C ASN A 88 -12.90 -9.38 12.19
N TRP A 89 -13.81 -9.55 13.15
CA TRP A 89 -14.63 -10.77 13.31
C TRP A 89 -15.63 -11.00 12.17
N ASN A 90 -16.00 -9.95 11.42
CA ASN A 90 -16.95 -10.07 10.30
C ASN A 90 -16.37 -10.87 9.11
N LEU A 91 -15.08 -11.25 9.17
CA LEU A 91 -14.34 -11.92 8.08
C LEU A 91 -14.10 -13.42 8.35
N GLN A 92 -14.85 -14.05 9.25
CA GLN A 92 -14.66 -15.48 9.59
C GLN A 92 -14.76 -16.42 8.38
N VAL A 93 -15.78 -16.24 7.53
CA VAL A 93 -15.99 -17.06 6.31
C VAL A 93 -14.77 -17.03 5.41
N THR A 94 -14.05 -15.92 5.40
CA THR A 94 -12.93 -15.72 4.50
C THR A 94 -11.59 -16.06 5.11
N LYS A 95 -11.46 -16.07 6.44
CA LYS A 95 -10.36 -16.77 7.12
C LYS A 95 -10.28 -18.23 6.65
N TRP A 96 -11.40 -18.94 6.63
CA TRP A 96 -11.47 -20.32 6.11
C TRP A 96 -11.11 -20.44 4.63
N MET A 97 -11.55 -19.48 3.81
CA MET A 97 -11.21 -19.48 2.39
C MET A 97 -9.71 -19.25 2.14
N LYS A 98 -9.08 -18.32 2.87
CA LYS A 98 -7.63 -18.10 2.81
C LYS A 98 -6.86 -19.35 3.19
N LEU A 99 -7.24 -20.01 4.28
CA LEU A 99 -6.60 -21.27 4.71
C LEU A 99 -6.66 -22.35 3.61
N LYS A 100 -7.81 -22.50 2.95
CA LYS A 100 -7.96 -23.46 1.83
C LYS A 100 -7.07 -23.11 0.63
N LEU A 101 -7.00 -21.83 0.27
CA LEU A 101 -6.16 -21.36 -0.83
C LEU A 101 -4.67 -21.52 -0.50
N ALA A 102 -4.27 -21.15 0.71
CA ALA A 102 -2.90 -21.31 1.20
C ALA A 102 -2.48 -22.78 1.23
N ALA A 103 -3.32 -23.67 1.77
CA ALA A 103 -3.06 -25.10 1.79
C ALA A 103 -2.96 -25.69 0.37
N LEU A 104 -3.77 -25.18 -0.57
CA LEU A 104 -3.69 -25.60 -1.96
C LEU A 104 -2.36 -25.15 -2.60
N PHE A 105 -1.93 -23.91 -2.37
CA PHE A 105 -0.64 -23.40 -2.86
C PHE A 105 0.52 -24.27 -2.41
N ILE A 106 0.62 -24.50 -1.10
CA ILE A 106 1.68 -25.30 -0.49
C ILE A 106 1.71 -26.71 -1.10
N ARG A 107 0.53 -27.31 -1.29
CA ARG A 107 0.41 -28.63 -1.89
C ARG A 107 0.81 -28.65 -3.37
N GLU A 108 0.40 -27.67 -4.16
CA GLU A 108 0.65 -27.64 -5.62
C GLU A 108 2.08 -27.25 -5.96
N CYS A 109 2.71 -26.43 -5.13
CA CYS A 109 4.11 -26.05 -5.25
C CYS A 109 5.05 -27.02 -4.53
N TYR A 110 4.54 -28.09 -3.91
CA TYR A 110 5.31 -29.08 -3.16
C TYR A 110 6.22 -28.45 -2.09
N ILE A 111 5.72 -27.42 -1.40
CA ILE A 111 6.46 -26.68 -0.38
C ILE A 111 6.30 -27.37 0.98
N ASP A 112 7.40 -27.49 1.73
CA ASP A 112 7.31 -27.85 3.14
C ASP A 112 6.79 -26.66 3.95
N LYS A 113 5.62 -26.82 4.57
CA LYS A 113 4.95 -25.76 5.33
C LYS A 113 5.72 -25.32 6.58
N ASN A 114 6.49 -26.21 7.20
CA ASN A 114 7.26 -25.90 8.41
C ASN A 114 8.47 -25.06 8.01
N VAL A 115 9.20 -25.48 6.97
CA VAL A 115 10.32 -24.72 6.43
C VAL A 115 9.87 -23.34 5.95
N LEU A 116 8.73 -23.24 5.25
CA LEU A 116 8.19 -21.95 4.84
C LEU A 116 7.85 -21.05 6.03
N TYR A 117 7.25 -21.61 7.08
CA TYR A 117 6.92 -20.87 8.30
C TYR A 117 8.17 -20.38 9.03
N GLU A 118 9.19 -21.24 9.17
CA GLU A 118 10.48 -20.90 9.77
C GLU A 118 11.17 -19.78 8.99
N ASN A 119 11.20 -19.85 7.65
CA ASN A 119 11.75 -18.79 6.81
C ASN A 119 11.02 -17.44 6.98
N ILE A 120 9.71 -17.46 7.26
CA ILE A 120 8.92 -16.25 7.53
C ILE A 120 9.25 -15.72 8.93
N MET A 121 9.36 -16.61 9.92
CA MET A 121 9.75 -16.26 11.28
C MET A 121 11.13 -15.61 11.33
N GLU A 122 12.11 -16.14 10.59
CA GLU A 122 13.45 -15.54 10.48
C GLU A 122 13.42 -14.10 9.96
N LYS A 123 12.44 -13.76 9.11
CA LYS A 123 12.28 -12.43 8.50
C LYS A 123 11.18 -11.59 9.14
N ILE A 124 10.65 -12.02 10.28
CA ILE A 124 9.46 -11.39 10.86
C ILE A 124 9.72 -9.94 11.26
N ALA A 125 10.91 -9.63 11.75
CA ALA A 125 11.32 -8.28 12.11
C ALA A 125 11.33 -7.35 10.88
N ASP A 126 11.82 -7.83 9.73
CA ASP A 126 11.82 -7.08 8.47
C ASP A 126 10.39 -6.84 7.97
N PHE A 127 9.55 -7.87 8.01
CA PHE A 127 8.15 -7.77 7.60
C PHE A 127 7.36 -6.82 8.51
N LYS A 128 7.61 -6.88 9.82
CA LYS A 128 7.04 -5.95 10.79
C LYS A 128 7.52 -4.52 10.52
N GLY A 129 8.80 -4.34 10.23
CA GLY A 129 9.41 -3.05 9.88
C GLY A 129 8.86 -2.40 8.61
N CYS A 130 8.22 -3.17 7.74
CA CYS A 130 7.54 -2.67 6.54
C CYS A 130 6.21 -1.97 6.85
N TYR A 131 5.67 -2.08 8.06
CA TYR A 131 4.43 -1.42 8.48
C TYR A 131 4.71 -0.33 9.52
N THR A 132 3.78 0.62 9.66
CA THR A 132 3.79 1.55 10.80
C THR A 132 3.58 0.79 12.10
N ASP A 133 4.13 1.30 13.20
CA ASP A 133 4.06 0.64 14.49
C ASP A 133 2.60 0.40 14.94
N GLU A 134 1.68 1.35 14.66
CA GLU A 134 0.23 1.20 14.88
C GLU A 134 -0.37 -0.05 14.20
N ALA A 135 0.17 -0.45 13.04
CA ALA A 135 -0.32 -1.61 12.31
C ALA A 135 -0.04 -2.92 13.05
N THR A 136 1.15 -3.00 13.64
CA THR A 136 1.72 -4.24 14.20
C THR A 136 1.78 -4.23 15.71
N GLU A 137 1.36 -3.15 16.36
CA GLU A 137 1.37 -2.98 17.81
C GLU A 137 0.69 -4.16 18.52
N CYS A 138 -0.45 -4.59 17.98
CA CYS A 138 -1.21 -5.71 18.50
C CYS A 138 -0.55 -7.09 18.31
N TYR A 139 0.63 -7.14 17.71
CA TYR A 139 1.46 -8.33 17.48
C TYR A 139 2.82 -8.26 18.17
N ASN A 140 3.09 -7.22 18.99
CA ASN A 140 4.40 -7.04 19.62
C ASN A 140 4.87 -8.22 20.49
N ASN A 141 3.92 -8.96 21.07
CA ASN A 141 4.18 -10.19 21.84
C ASN A 141 3.64 -11.45 21.15
N GLU A 142 3.19 -11.34 19.89
CA GLU A 142 2.48 -12.38 19.14
C GLU A 142 3.10 -12.55 17.73
N GLU A 143 4.44 -12.59 17.64
CA GLU A 143 5.15 -12.68 16.35
C GLU A 143 4.79 -13.95 15.57
N GLN A 144 4.47 -15.05 16.27
CA GLN A 144 4.00 -16.29 15.67
C GLN A 144 2.65 -16.10 14.97
N GLU A 145 1.74 -15.30 15.55
CA GLU A 145 0.47 -14.98 14.91
C GLU A 145 0.67 -14.10 13.67
N LEU A 146 1.60 -13.15 13.75
CA LEU A 146 1.98 -12.28 12.63
C LEU A 146 2.59 -13.09 11.48
N ALA A 147 3.51 -14.00 11.77
CA ALA A 147 4.13 -14.90 10.80
C ALA A 147 3.11 -15.83 10.17
N TRP A 148 2.23 -16.42 10.98
CA TRP A 148 1.14 -17.27 10.49
C TRP A 148 0.20 -16.50 9.54
N MET A 149 -0.14 -15.27 9.89
CA MET A 149 -0.92 -14.40 9.02
C MET A 149 -0.21 -14.14 7.69
N PHE A 150 1.08 -13.80 7.69
CA PHE A 150 1.83 -13.60 6.44
C PHE A 150 1.88 -14.85 5.58
N LEU A 151 2.11 -16.02 6.19
CA LEU A 151 2.11 -17.30 5.49
C LEU A 151 0.76 -17.55 4.80
N VAL A 152 -0.34 -17.46 5.56
CA VAL A 152 -1.68 -17.73 5.05
C VAL A 152 -2.08 -16.71 3.99
N ASP A 153 -1.84 -15.43 4.22
CA ASP A 153 -2.22 -14.37 3.30
C ASP A 153 -1.41 -14.42 2.01
N GLY A 154 -0.09 -14.59 2.10
CA GLY A 154 0.80 -14.70 0.96
C GLY A 154 0.47 -15.91 0.08
N CYS A 155 0.36 -17.10 0.67
CA CYS A 155 0.03 -18.32 -0.07
C CYS A 155 -1.38 -18.25 -0.68
N ALA A 156 -2.36 -17.71 0.06
CA ALA A 156 -3.71 -17.55 -0.45
C ALA A 156 -3.78 -16.59 -1.64
N LEU A 157 -3.03 -15.48 -1.58
CA LEU A 157 -2.96 -14.50 -2.65
C LEU A 157 -2.29 -15.06 -3.90
N LEU A 158 -1.17 -15.77 -3.75
CA LEU A 158 -0.48 -16.42 -4.87
C LEU A 158 -1.37 -17.48 -5.55
N GLN A 159 -2.05 -18.32 -4.75
CA GLN A 159 -3.00 -19.28 -5.32
C GLN A 159 -4.19 -18.59 -6.00
N TYR A 160 -4.69 -17.51 -5.42
CA TYR A 160 -5.75 -16.72 -6.03
C TYR A 160 -5.33 -16.21 -7.41
N MET A 161 -4.13 -15.62 -7.52
CA MET A 161 -3.58 -15.17 -8.79
C MET A 161 -3.45 -16.32 -9.80
N SER A 162 -2.93 -17.48 -9.37
CA SER A 162 -2.84 -18.69 -10.19
C SER A 162 -4.21 -19.13 -10.74
N ILE A 163 -5.23 -19.22 -9.88
CA ILE A 163 -6.60 -19.58 -10.28
C ILE A 163 -7.23 -18.54 -11.21
N CYS A 164 -6.90 -17.25 -11.02
CA CYS A 164 -7.35 -16.17 -11.90
C CYS A 164 -6.73 -16.25 -13.30
N ALA A 165 -5.51 -16.79 -13.42
CA ALA A 165 -4.85 -16.99 -14.69
C ALA A 165 -5.41 -18.20 -15.48
N LEU A 166 -6.12 -19.12 -14.83
CA LEU A 166 -6.75 -20.26 -15.49
C LEU A 166 -7.91 -19.86 -16.39
N GLU A 167 -8.12 -20.67 -17.44
CA GLU A 167 -9.35 -20.64 -18.23
C GLU A 167 -10.58 -20.86 -17.35
N LYS A 168 -11.74 -20.37 -17.84
CA LYS A 168 -12.99 -20.37 -17.07
C LYS A 168 -13.42 -21.78 -16.61
N ASN A 169 -13.22 -22.79 -17.45
CA ASN A 169 -13.62 -24.17 -17.13
C ASN A 169 -12.74 -24.76 -16.02
N ASP A 170 -11.42 -24.62 -16.14
CA ASP A 170 -10.47 -25.11 -15.14
C ASP A 170 -10.61 -24.39 -13.81
N ARG A 171 -10.83 -23.07 -13.85
CA ARG A 171 -11.17 -22.27 -12.67
C ARG A 171 -12.41 -22.82 -11.98
N ASP A 172 -13.49 -23.05 -12.73
CA ASP A 172 -14.75 -23.55 -12.18
C ASP A 172 -14.58 -24.94 -11.55
N ILE A 173 -13.76 -25.82 -12.16
CA ILE A 173 -13.40 -27.13 -11.60
C ILE A 173 -12.63 -26.94 -10.29
N LYS A 174 -11.61 -26.07 -10.26
CA LYS A 174 -10.81 -25.79 -9.07
C LYS A 174 -11.65 -25.25 -7.90
N LEU A 175 -12.54 -24.31 -8.19
CA LEU A 175 -13.45 -23.73 -7.19
C LEU A 175 -14.42 -24.79 -6.63
N LYS A 176 -14.94 -25.68 -7.48
CA LYS A 176 -15.76 -26.81 -7.05
C LYS A 176 -14.98 -27.76 -6.13
N GLN A 177 -13.75 -28.13 -6.50
CA GLN A 177 -12.88 -28.99 -5.68
C GLN A 177 -12.63 -28.39 -4.29
N LEU A 178 -12.42 -27.06 -4.21
CA LEU A 178 -12.23 -26.35 -2.93
C LEU A 178 -13.53 -26.14 -2.14
N LYS A 179 -14.67 -26.55 -2.70
CA LYS A 179 -16.02 -26.26 -2.17
C LYS A 179 -16.24 -24.75 -1.97
N ILE A 180 -15.65 -23.93 -2.84
CA ILE A 180 -15.84 -22.48 -2.86
C ILE A 180 -17.00 -22.19 -3.80
N LYS A 181 -18.09 -21.63 -3.27
CA LYS A 181 -19.24 -21.24 -4.09
C LYS A 181 -18.82 -20.15 -5.08
N LYS A 182 -19.32 -20.22 -6.31
CA LYS A 182 -19.09 -19.21 -7.36
C LYS A 182 -19.39 -17.78 -6.89
N ILE A 183 -20.43 -17.61 -6.07
CA ILE A 183 -20.80 -16.30 -5.53
C ILE A 183 -19.76 -15.79 -4.52
N THR A 184 -19.24 -16.66 -3.65
CA THR A 184 -18.15 -16.35 -2.71
C THR A 184 -16.88 -15.97 -3.48
N TRP A 185 -16.54 -16.72 -4.53
CA TRP A 185 -15.41 -16.39 -5.40
C TRP A 185 -15.57 -15.06 -6.12
N ARG A 186 -16.76 -14.75 -6.66
CA ARG A 186 -17.04 -13.46 -7.31
C ARG A 186 -16.89 -12.29 -6.35
N LEU A 187 -17.35 -12.44 -5.11
CA LEU A 187 -17.19 -11.43 -4.07
C LEU A 187 -15.72 -11.21 -3.73
N PHE A 188 -14.95 -12.30 -3.60
CA PHE A 188 -13.50 -12.21 -3.39
C PHE A 188 -12.79 -11.53 -4.56
N SER A 189 -13.11 -11.95 -5.79
CA SER A 189 -12.44 -11.47 -7.00
C SER A 189 -12.70 -10.01 -7.30
N ARG A 190 -13.93 -9.51 -7.08
CA ARG A 190 -14.25 -8.08 -7.24
C ARG A 190 -13.41 -7.22 -6.30
N MET A 191 -13.12 -7.69 -5.09
CA MET A 191 -12.36 -6.94 -4.11
C MET A 191 -10.86 -6.89 -4.45
N CYS A 192 -10.27 -8.03 -4.82
CA CYS A 192 -8.88 -8.07 -5.30
C CYS A 192 -8.71 -7.19 -6.55
N SER A 193 -9.70 -7.17 -7.44
CA SER A 193 -9.68 -6.30 -8.63
C SER A 193 -9.71 -4.82 -8.24
N CYS A 194 -10.59 -4.40 -7.30
CA CYS A 194 -10.61 -3.01 -6.81
C CYS A 194 -9.32 -2.59 -6.08
N TRP A 195 -8.55 -3.53 -5.54
CA TRP A 195 -7.25 -3.25 -4.93
C TRP A 195 -6.15 -3.07 -5.99
N ILE A 196 -6.22 -3.83 -7.09
CA ILE A 196 -5.22 -3.83 -8.18
C ILE A 196 -5.45 -2.67 -9.18
N THR A 197 -6.70 -2.29 -9.46
CA THR A 197 -7.01 -1.31 -10.53
C THR A 197 -7.13 0.13 -10.06
N ASN A 198 -6.95 0.42 -8.77
CA ASN A 198 -7.02 1.79 -8.23
C ASN A 198 -5.63 2.43 -8.03
N SER A 199 -4.58 1.91 -8.66
CA SER A 199 -3.34 2.67 -8.84
C SER A 199 -3.64 3.86 -9.77
N PRO A 200 -3.42 5.11 -9.35
CA PRO A 200 -3.63 6.26 -10.23
C PRO A 200 -2.65 6.15 -11.39
N THR A 201 -3.18 5.90 -12.59
CA THR A 201 -2.44 6.11 -13.82
C THR A 201 -2.36 7.62 -14.02
N SER A 202 -1.20 8.18 -13.71
CA SER A 202 -0.83 9.52 -14.15
C SER A 202 -0.86 9.54 -15.67
N SER A 203 -1.89 10.18 -16.22
CA SER A 203 -2.00 10.56 -17.64
C SER A 203 -2.13 12.07 -17.71
#